data_AF-A0A2M8K6S3-F1
#
_entry.id   AF-A0A2M8K6S3-F1
#
_cell.length_a   1.000
_cell.length_b   1.000
_cell.length_c   1.000
_cell.angle_alpha   90.00
_cell.angle_beta   90.00
_cell.angle_gamma   90.00
#
_symmetry.space_group_name_H-M   'P 1'
#
loop_
_entity.id
_entity.type
_entity.pdbx_description
1 polymer ?
#
loop_
_entity_poly.entity_id
_entity_poly.type
_entity_poly.pdbx_seq_one_letter_code
_entity_poly.pdbx_strand_id
1 'polypeptide(L)'
;MDYREIRQAMKEAIDLRTGEAFEIIYHGGSSPGTRRTIMPLKVDNYKVYAKCFASDSEKSFRFDLMELAENSDAPEWQSFDQQKTNIPPTKKKTGFLNSVKEANKKTKEPMSKKGIFFMSLFFGVIGGFFLGPIGFLAIFALFVYVGIDNNKGLKKKNAASYEQNKTTVFAPISINGQAASVKSTSNSTPYTEQKSYKKTHVATVPTPTTKTEARQMVKELNTKEEVKAFIESCDAAQDALSDNYDLTEKQLDRLSGILFDAVDLAELKTITWQYVPDISPQTSLDDLKMAFKTFSNDEYKSLPTKYKKDKSAEWLELTADDEPDIAEEFLDNLIAYREIVESRLSDEDMIKAIDDYLNEHPIFTEEHFGELDEDALLTHGQEWFAGKLARLGLPAAWELYAEGYTTVEKCLEIDPNEFVKRRGIGPKKKQELIEFQEKHR
;
A
#
# COMPACT_ATOMS: atom_id res chain seq x y z
N MET A 1 -1.73 -10.69 16.70
CA MET A 1 -0.60 -9.76 16.83
C MET A 1 -0.60 -8.87 15.59
N ASP A 2 -0.50 -7.56 15.76
CA ASP A 2 -0.43 -6.62 14.62
C ASP A 2 0.90 -6.85 13.87
N TYR A 3 0.91 -6.73 12.54
CA TYR A 3 2.13 -6.90 11.74
C TYR A 3 3.22 -5.89 12.15
N ARG A 4 2.83 -4.74 12.71
CA ARG A 4 3.75 -3.74 13.29
C ARG A 4 4.53 -4.30 14.49
N GLU A 5 3.87 -5.09 15.34
CA GLU A 5 4.50 -5.73 16.50
C GLU A 5 5.46 -6.83 16.05
N ILE A 6 5.08 -7.65 15.06
CA ILE A 6 5.96 -8.67 14.46
C ILE A 6 7.21 -8.02 13.86
N ARG A 7 7.03 -6.91 13.12
CA ARG A 7 8.13 -6.14 12.54
C ARG A 7 9.08 -5.63 13.63
N GLN A 8 8.53 -5.06 14.70
CA GLN A 8 9.32 -4.52 15.81
C GLN A 8 10.14 -5.62 16.50
N ALA A 9 9.53 -6.78 16.78
CA ALA A 9 10.21 -7.92 17.41
C ALA A 9 11.37 -8.46 16.55
N MET A 10 11.16 -8.59 15.23
CA MET A 10 12.22 -9.03 14.33
C MET A 10 13.34 -8.00 14.17
N LYS A 11 13.02 -6.71 14.19
CA LYS A 11 14.02 -5.63 14.17
C LYS A 11 14.89 -5.67 15.42
N GLU A 12 14.28 -5.81 16.59
CA GLU A 12 14.98 -5.95 17.87
C GLU A 12 15.91 -7.18 17.90
N ALA A 13 15.46 -8.33 17.40
CA ALA A 13 16.29 -9.53 17.31
C ALA A 13 17.53 -9.36 16.41
N ILE A 14 17.39 -8.61 15.29
CA ILE A 14 18.51 -8.26 14.41
C ILE A 14 19.48 -7.31 15.13
N ASP A 15 18.96 -6.24 15.72
CA ASP A 15 19.76 -5.19 16.37
C ASP A 15 20.57 -5.75 17.55
N LEU A 16 19.97 -6.66 18.32
CA LEU A 16 20.63 -7.34 19.44
C LEU A 16 21.50 -8.52 19.02
N ARG A 17 21.53 -8.89 17.73
CA ARG A 17 22.25 -10.06 17.18
C ARG A 17 21.98 -11.35 17.95
N THR A 18 20.74 -11.54 18.40
CA THR A 18 20.36 -12.70 19.22
C THR A 18 20.38 -14.01 18.44
N GLY A 19 20.20 -13.94 17.12
CA GLY A 19 19.99 -15.12 16.28
C GLY A 19 18.66 -15.82 16.59
N GLU A 20 17.70 -15.10 17.18
CA GLU A 20 16.39 -15.63 17.52
C GLU A 20 15.62 -16.06 16.26
N ALA A 21 15.03 -17.25 16.32
CA ALA A 21 14.21 -17.79 15.24
C ALA A 21 12.73 -17.62 15.56
N PHE A 22 11.97 -17.15 14.58
CA PHE A 22 10.53 -16.91 14.69
C PHE A 22 9.77 -18.00 13.95
N GLU A 23 8.72 -18.53 14.56
CA GLU A 23 7.75 -19.38 13.88
C GLU A 23 6.60 -18.53 13.36
N ILE A 24 6.42 -18.51 12.05
CA ILE A 24 5.37 -17.75 11.37
C ILE A 24 4.45 -18.68 10.58
N ILE A 25 3.21 -18.27 10.35
CA ILE A 25 2.35 -18.80 9.30
C ILE A 25 2.36 -17.77 8.17
N TYR A 26 2.76 -18.19 6.97
CA TYR A 26 2.89 -17.28 5.83
C TYR A 26 1.77 -17.49 4.81
N HIS A 27 1.00 -16.45 4.54
CA HIS A 27 -0.14 -16.46 3.61
C HIS A 27 0.21 -16.06 2.17
N GLY A 28 1.48 -15.75 1.89
CA GLY A 28 1.95 -15.42 0.54
C GLY A 28 2.56 -16.58 -0.25
N GLY A 29 2.72 -16.40 -1.56
CA GLY A 29 3.48 -17.30 -2.43
C GLY A 29 2.77 -18.59 -2.85
N SER A 30 3.55 -19.61 -3.24
CA SER A 30 3.04 -20.90 -3.76
C SER A 30 2.53 -21.87 -2.68
N SER A 31 2.73 -21.55 -1.40
CA SER A 31 2.30 -22.38 -0.27
C SER A 31 1.73 -21.50 0.86
N PRO A 32 0.60 -20.80 0.61
CA PRO A 32 -0.04 -19.95 1.61
C PRO A 32 -0.56 -20.79 2.79
N GLY A 33 -0.51 -20.24 4.01
CA GLY A 33 -0.90 -20.91 5.25
C GLY A 33 0.15 -21.90 5.78
N THR A 34 1.38 -21.91 5.24
CA THR A 34 2.43 -22.83 5.71
C THR A 34 3.13 -22.26 6.94
N ARG A 35 3.26 -23.07 8.00
CA ARG A 35 4.11 -22.76 9.16
C ARG A 35 5.58 -22.85 8.77
N ARG A 36 6.37 -21.83 9.10
CA ARG A 36 7.80 -21.73 8.77
C ARG A 36 8.56 -21.20 9.98
N THR A 37 9.68 -21.84 10.28
CA THR A 37 10.70 -21.26 11.16
C THR A 37 11.63 -20.42 10.30
N ILE A 38 11.79 -19.14 10.65
CA ILE A 38 12.63 -18.18 9.94
C ILE A 38 13.56 -17.47 10.91
N MET A 39 14.80 -17.18 10.50
CA MET A 39 15.72 -16.33 11.25
C MET A 39 15.90 -15.02 10.48
N PRO A 40 15.44 -13.88 11.02
CA PRO A 40 15.50 -12.60 10.33
C PRO A 40 16.95 -12.16 10.14
N LEU A 41 17.26 -11.64 8.96
CA LEU A 41 18.60 -11.17 8.56
C LEU A 41 18.59 -9.66 8.29
N LYS A 42 17.57 -9.17 7.59
CA LYS A 42 17.36 -7.75 7.28
C LYS A 42 15.86 -7.45 7.26
N VAL A 43 15.47 -6.32 7.84
CA VAL A 43 14.10 -5.79 7.74
C VAL A 43 14.13 -4.57 6.82
N ASP A 44 13.26 -4.55 5.82
CA ASP A 44 13.12 -3.46 4.86
C ASP A 44 11.63 -3.13 4.73
N ASN A 45 11.22 -1.97 5.26
CA ASN A 45 9.86 -1.45 5.17
C ASN A 45 8.78 -2.50 5.48
N TYR A 46 8.18 -3.09 4.43
CA TYR A 46 7.09 -4.06 4.48
C TYR A 46 7.53 -5.53 4.31
N LYS A 47 8.84 -5.80 4.29
CA LYS A 47 9.45 -7.13 4.12
C LYS A 47 10.50 -7.44 5.18
N VAL A 48 10.67 -8.72 5.45
CA VAL A 48 11.82 -9.28 6.15
C VAL A 48 12.53 -10.28 5.24
N TYR A 49 13.83 -10.10 5.08
CA TYR A 49 14.74 -11.07 4.50
C TYR A 49 15.19 -11.99 5.63
N ALA A 50 14.96 -13.29 5.48
CA ALA A 50 15.20 -14.26 6.54
C ALA A 50 15.74 -15.58 5.97
N LYS A 51 16.57 -16.27 6.77
CA LYS A 51 16.95 -17.66 6.49
C LYS A 51 15.77 -18.56 6.87
N CYS A 52 15.21 -19.26 5.88
CA CYS A 52 14.09 -20.18 6.08
C CYS A 52 14.61 -21.60 6.34
N PHE A 53 14.45 -22.12 7.55
CA PHE A 53 14.98 -23.44 7.95
C PHE A 53 14.38 -24.60 7.13
N ALA A 54 13.10 -24.50 6.74
CA ALA A 54 12.44 -25.55 5.96
C ALA A 54 13.02 -25.75 4.54
N SER A 55 13.69 -24.73 3.99
CA SER A 55 14.31 -24.82 2.65
C SER A 55 15.81 -24.59 2.65
N ASP A 56 16.40 -24.35 3.82
CA ASP A 56 17.80 -23.95 4.01
C ASP A 56 18.26 -22.87 3.01
N SER A 57 17.43 -21.84 2.82
CA SER A 57 17.68 -20.77 1.85
C SER A 57 17.22 -19.42 2.38
N GLU A 58 17.85 -18.35 1.93
CA GLU A 58 17.39 -16.98 2.19
C GLU A 58 16.15 -16.68 1.34
N LYS A 59 15.14 -16.06 1.97
CA LYS A 59 13.87 -15.70 1.34
C LYS A 59 13.38 -14.36 1.91
N SER A 60 12.56 -13.67 1.14
CA SER A 60 11.82 -12.50 1.63
C SER A 60 10.38 -12.86 1.94
N PHE A 61 9.87 -12.30 3.03
CA PHE A 61 8.51 -12.46 3.52
C PHE A 61 7.91 -11.09 3.75
N ARG A 62 6.66 -10.87 3.32
CA ARG A 62 5.97 -9.61 3.62
C ARG A 62 5.25 -9.66 4.95
N PHE A 63 5.34 -8.60 5.75
CA PHE A 63 4.72 -8.53 7.09
C PHE A 63 3.20 -8.60 7.04
N ASP A 64 2.56 -7.98 6.03
CA ASP A 64 1.11 -7.99 5.83
C ASP A 64 0.56 -9.38 5.43
N LEU A 65 1.44 -10.34 5.13
CA LEU A 65 1.09 -11.71 4.75
C LEU A 65 1.64 -12.75 5.74
N MET A 66 2.00 -12.35 6.95
CA MET A 66 2.46 -13.28 7.99
C MET A 66 1.78 -13.05 9.33
N GLU A 67 1.64 -14.13 10.08
CA GLU A 67 1.20 -14.12 11.49
C GLU A 67 2.19 -14.95 12.32
N LEU A 68 2.41 -14.59 13.59
CA LEU A 68 3.22 -15.40 14.51
C LEU A 68 2.45 -16.64 14.95
N ALA A 69 3.11 -17.79 14.91
CA ALA A 69 2.53 -19.09 15.26
C ALA A 69 2.53 -19.31 16.78
N GLU A 70 1.85 -18.45 17.53
CA GLU A 70 1.70 -18.60 18.99
C GLU A 70 0.48 -19.48 19.30
N ASN A 71 0.71 -20.69 19.82
CA ASN A 71 -0.29 -21.53 20.52
C ASN A 71 -1.48 -22.10 19.72
N SER A 72 -1.38 -22.28 18.40
CA SER A 72 -2.36 -23.09 17.64
C SER A 72 -1.80 -24.48 17.33
N ASP A 73 -2.53 -25.53 17.75
CA ASP A 73 -2.27 -26.91 17.34
C ASP A 73 -2.27 -26.95 15.81
N ALA A 74 -1.10 -27.27 15.23
CA ALA A 74 -0.93 -27.29 13.80
C ALA A 74 -1.88 -28.33 13.16
N PRO A 75 -2.54 -28.02 12.03
CA PRO A 75 -3.22 -29.06 11.27
C PRO A 75 -2.19 -30.12 10.84
N GLU A 76 -2.50 -31.38 11.09
CA GLU A 76 -1.62 -32.52 10.81
C GLU A 76 -1.25 -32.55 9.33
N TRP A 77 0.01 -32.24 9.02
CA TRP A 77 0.49 -32.13 7.66
C TRP A 77 0.75 -33.52 7.06
N GLN A 78 0.01 -33.86 6.00
CA GLN A 78 0.32 -35.02 5.18
C GLN A 78 1.37 -34.65 4.14
N SER A 79 2.51 -35.37 4.13
CA SER A 79 3.56 -35.13 3.16
C SER A 79 3.10 -35.50 1.75
N PHE A 80 3.47 -34.67 0.77
CA PHE A 80 3.13 -34.87 -0.64
C PHE A 80 3.70 -36.19 -1.20
N ASP A 81 4.70 -36.76 -0.54
CA ASP A 81 5.32 -38.03 -0.91
C ASP A 81 4.53 -39.27 -0.44
N GLN A 82 3.68 -39.15 0.59
CA GLN A 82 2.87 -40.27 1.08
C GLN A 82 1.65 -40.58 0.20
N GLN A 83 1.27 -39.69 -0.74
CA GLN A 83 0.19 -39.97 -1.70
C GLN A 83 0.63 -40.79 -2.92
N LYS A 84 1.93 -41.04 -3.11
CA LYS A 84 2.45 -41.78 -4.29
C LYS A 84 2.74 -43.26 -4.08
N THR A 85 2.67 -43.79 -2.87
CA THR A 85 3.17 -45.16 -2.58
C THR A 85 2.11 -46.27 -2.53
N ASN A 86 0.81 -45.98 -2.67
CA ASN A 86 -0.25 -47.00 -2.63
C ASN A 86 -0.99 -47.25 -3.96
N ILE A 87 -0.37 -46.98 -5.11
CA ILE A 87 -0.95 -47.34 -6.42
C ILE A 87 -0.17 -48.53 -7.01
N PRO A 88 -0.79 -49.72 -7.16
CA PRO A 88 -0.13 -50.86 -7.77
C PRO A 88 0.19 -50.59 -9.25
N PRO A 89 1.29 -51.15 -9.79
CA PRO A 89 1.81 -50.75 -11.10
C PRO A 89 0.90 -51.27 -12.21
N THR A 90 0.02 -50.40 -12.71
CA THR A 90 -0.72 -50.65 -13.95
C THR A 90 -0.08 -49.87 -15.08
N LYS A 91 0.58 -50.63 -15.96
CA LYS A 91 1.04 -50.19 -17.28
C LYS A 91 -0.13 -49.57 -18.04
N LYS A 92 0.06 -48.35 -18.57
CA LYS A 92 -0.16 -47.98 -19.99
C LYS A 92 0.09 -46.49 -20.22
N LYS A 93 0.88 -46.19 -21.26
CA LYS A 93 0.98 -44.85 -21.88
C LYS A 93 -0.42 -44.43 -22.36
N THR A 94 -0.99 -43.39 -21.76
CA THR A 94 -2.11 -42.63 -22.31
C THR A 94 -1.69 -41.18 -22.44
N GLY A 95 -1.94 -40.63 -23.63
CA GLY A 95 -1.34 -39.39 -24.11
C GLY A 95 -1.74 -38.12 -23.35
N PHE A 96 -0.90 -37.11 -23.55
CA PHE A 96 -0.91 -35.73 -23.05
C PHE A 96 -2.28 -35.02 -23.04
N LEU A 97 -3.28 -35.48 -23.81
CA LEU A 97 -4.61 -34.88 -23.87
C LEU A 97 -5.52 -35.22 -22.67
N ASN A 98 -5.17 -36.18 -21.82
CA ASN A 98 -5.98 -36.52 -20.64
C ASN A 98 -5.66 -35.68 -19.40
N SER A 99 -4.44 -35.12 -19.26
CA SER A 99 -4.11 -34.27 -18.09
C SER A 99 -4.80 -32.89 -18.14
N VAL A 100 -5.10 -32.38 -19.35
CA VAL A 100 -5.87 -31.14 -19.55
C VAL A 100 -7.35 -31.31 -19.17
N LYS A 101 -7.88 -32.55 -19.23
CA LYS A 101 -9.25 -32.84 -18.78
C LYS A 101 -9.39 -32.93 -17.25
N GLU A 102 -8.34 -33.32 -16.54
CA GLU A 102 -8.37 -33.39 -15.07
C GLU A 102 -8.12 -32.04 -14.39
N ALA A 103 -7.29 -31.17 -14.97
CA ALA A 103 -7.09 -29.80 -14.47
C ALA A 103 -8.36 -28.93 -14.53
N ASN A 104 -9.25 -29.17 -15.52
CA ASN A 104 -10.51 -28.44 -15.66
C ASN A 104 -11.65 -28.90 -14.76
N LYS A 105 -11.46 -29.96 -13.95
CA LYS A 105 -12.52 -30.48 -13.08
C LYS A 105 -12.56 -29.80 -11.71
N LYS A 106 -11.52 -29.06 -11.30
CA LYS A 106 -11.35 -28.58 -9.92
C LYS A 106 -11.77 -27.13 -9.62
N THR A 107 -12.13 -26.32 -10.61
CA THR A 107 -12.58 -24.93 -10.36
C THR A 107 -13.68 -24.54 -11.34
N LYS A 108 -14.93 -24.94 -11.05
CA LYS A 108 -16.11 -24.43 -11.78
C LYS A 108 -16.79 -23.32 -10.99
N GLU A 109 -16.05 -22.25 -10.73
CA GLU A 109 -16.67 -21.02 -10.26
C GLU A 109 -17.30 -20.26 -11.43
N PRO A 110 -18.47 -19.62 -11.23
CA PRO A 110 -19.05 -18.77 -12.27
C PRO A 110 -18.11 -17.61 -12.57
N MET A 111 -17.74 -17.44 -13.83
CA MET A 111 -16.87 -16.36 -14.28
C MET A 111 -17.53 -15.00 -14.00
N SER A 112 -16.79 -14.00 -13.51
CA SER A 112 -17.35 -12.67 -13.25
C SER A 112 -17.87 -12.04 -14.56
N LYS A 113 -18.85 -11.12 -14.47
CA LYS A 113 -19.37 -10.41 -15.67
C LYS A 113 -18.26 -9.67 -16.42
N LYS A 114 -17.29 -9.12 -15.68
CA LYS A 114 -16.08 -8.47 -16.24
C LYS A 114 -15.22 -9.50 -16.99
N GLY A 115 -14.99 -10.68 -16.39
CA GLY A 115 -14.23 -11.76 -17.03
C GLY A 115 -14.85 -12.24 -18.34
N ILE A 116 -16.18 -12.39 -18.39
CA ILE A 116 -16.89 -12.74 -19.62
C ILE A 116 -16.69 -11.66 -20.69
N PHE A 117 -16.83 -10.38 -20.33
CA PHE A 117 -16.65 -9.28 -21.27
C PHE A 117 -15.23 -9.22 -21.84
N PHE A 118 -14.19 -9.33 -20.99
CA PHE A 118 -12.80 -9.30 -21.45
C PHE A 118 -12.45 -10.48 -22.35
N MET A 119 -12.91 -11.69 -22.03
CA MET A 119 -12.70 -12.85 -22.89
C MET A 119 -13.42 -12.69 -24.23
N SER A 120 -14.66 -12.21 -24.23
CA SER A 120 -15.38 -11.92 -25.47
C SER A 120 -14.69 -10.84 -26.30
N LEU A 121 -14.16 -9.79 -25.67
CA LEU A 121 -13.42 -8.73 -26.35
C LEU A 121 -12.15 -9.26 -27.01
N PHE A 122 -11.37 -10.07 -26.29
CA PHE A 122 -10.14 -10.68 -26.80
C PHE A 122 -10.40 -11.54 -28.04
N PHE A 123 -11.37 -12.46 -27.98
CA PHE A 123 -11.73 -13.29 -29.14
C PHE A 123 -12.41 -12.48 -30.25
N GLY A 124 -13.16 -11.43 -29.88
CA GLY A 124 -13.72 -10.47 -30.83
C GLY A 124 -12.61 -9.80 -31.66
N VAL A 125 -11.55 -9.30 -31.03
CA VAL A 125 -10.40 -8.66 -31.73
C VAL A 125 -9.72 -9.64 -32.68
N ILE A 126 -9.50 -10.89 -32.26
CA ILE A 126 -8.97 -11.95 -33.14
C ILE A 126 -9.91 -12.17 -34.33
N GLY A 127 -11.21 -12.27 -34.09
CA GLY A 127 -12.23 -12.37 -35.14
C GLY A 127 -12.22 -11.18 -36.10
N GLY A 128 -12.05 -9.97 -35.56
CA GLY A 128 -11.93 -8.73 -36.33
C GLY A 128 -10.71 -8.72 -37.24
N PHE A 129 -9.58 -9.27 -36.78
CA PHE A 129 -8.35 -9.37 -37.56
C PHE A 129 -8.52 -10.25 -38.80
N PHE A 130 -9.21 -11.40 -38.68
CA PHE A 130 -9.34 -12.36 -39.79
C PHE A 130 -10.56 -12.13 -40.70
N LEU A 131 -11.66 -11.61 -40.16
CA LEU A 131 -12.96 -11.55 -40.84
C LEU A 131 -13.53 -10.13 -40.90
N GLY A 132 -12.72 -9.12 -40.53
CA GLY A 132 -13.12 -7.72 -40.52
C GLY A 132 -14.17 -7.38 -39.45
N PRO A 133 -14.82 -6.20 -39.55
CA PRO A 133 -15.75 -5.71 -38.52
C PRO A 133 -16.94 -6.64 -38.27
N ILE A 134 -17.42 -7.32 -39.31
CA ILE A 134 -18.52 -8.30 -39.20
C ILE A 134 -18.07 -9.52 -38.38
N GLY A 135 -16.83 -9.97 -38.58
CA GLY A 135 -16.21 -11.02 -37.79
C GLY A 135 -16.11 -10.70 -36.30
N PHE A 136 -15.69 -9.46 -35.98
CA PHE A 136 -15.63 -8.98 -34.60
C PHE A 136 -17.02 -9.08 -33.93
N LEU A 137 -18.07 -8.54 -34.58
CA LEU A 137 -19.41 -8.52 -34.02
C LEU A 137 -19.99 -9.93 -33.83
N ALA A 138 -19.82 -10.82 -34.80
CA ALA A 138 -20.32 -12.18 -34.73
C ALA A 138 -19.63 -13.00 -33.61
N ILE A 139 -18.30 -12.91 -33.51
CA ILE A 139 -17.52 -13.67 -32.53
C ILE A 139 -17.72 -13.09 -31.12
N PHE A 140 -17.71 -11.76 -30.97
CA PHE A 140 -17.96 -11.12 -29.69
C PHE A 140 -19.34 -11.50 -29.12
N ALA A 141 -20.40 -11.41 -29.93
CA ALA A 141 -21.75 -11.75 -29.51
C ALA A 141 -21.88 -13.24 -29.12
N LEU A 142 -21.26 -14.14 -29.87
CA LEU A 142 -21.25 -15.58 -29.57
C LEU A 142 -20.60 -15.87 -28.20
N PHE A 143 -19.44 -15.27 -27.91
CA PHE A 143 -18.74 -15.51 -26.64
C PHE A 143 -19.46 -14.87 -25.44
N VAL A 144 -20.09 -13.71 -25.61
CA VAL A 144 -20.95 -13.13 -24.56
C VAL A 144 -22.13 -14.06 -24.26
N TYR A 145 -22.80 -14.57 -25.30
CA TYR A 145 -23.92 -15.49 -25.15
C TYR A 145 -23.51 -16.77 -24.41
N VAL A 146 -22.44 -17.44 -24.87
CA VAL A 146 -21.92 -18.68 -24.26
C VAL A 146 -21.49 -18.44 -22.81
N GLY A 147 -20.81 -17.33 -22.51
CA GLY A 147 -20.39 -16.98 -21.16
C GLY A 147 -21.57 -16.78 -20.20
N ILE A 148 -22.63 -16.10 -20.64
CA ILE A 148 -23.84 -15.88 -19.84
C ILE A 148 -24.60 -17.21 -19.62
N ASP A 149 -24.74 -18.04 -20.65
CA ASP A 149 -25.47 -19.31 -20.56
C ASP A 149 -24.78 -20.31 -19.62
N ASN A 150 -23.45 -20.45 -19.73
CA ASN A 150 -22.68 -21.31 -18.84
C ASN A 150 -22.77 -20.85 -17.37
N ASN A 151 -22.76 -19.54 -17.12
CA ASN A 151 -22.96 -18.98 -15.78
C ASN A 151 -24.36 -19.25 -15.21
N LYS A 152 -25.41 -19.18 -16.03
CA LYS A 152 -26.77 -19.56 -15.62
C LYS A 152 -26.83 -21.04 -15.23
N GLY A 153 -26.16 -21.91 -15.99
CA GLY A 153 -26.05 -23.34 -15.69
C GLY A 153 -25.33 -23.63 -14.38
N LEU A 154 -24.23 -22.94 -14.09
CA LEU A 154 -23.48 -23.09 -12.83
C LEU A 154 -24.27 -22.58 -11.63
N LYS A 155 -24.95 -21.43 -11.74
CA LYS A 155 -25.79 -20.89 -10.67
C LYS A 155 -26.96 -21.82 -10.31
N LYS A 156 -27.60 -22.45 -11.29
CA LYS A 156 -28.66 -23.44 -11.04
C LYS A 156 -28.14 -24.68 -10.30
N LYS A 157 -26.94 -25.17 -10.63
CA LYS A 157 -26.32 -26.32 -9.95
C LYS A 157 -25.91 -25.99 -8.52
N ASN A 158 -25.37 -24.79 -8.28
CA ASN A 158 -24.98 -24.36 -6.94
C ASN A 158 -26.19 -24.09 -6.04
N ALA A 159 -27.30 -23.58 -6.59
CA ALA A 159 -28.56 -23.42 -5.86
C ALA A 159 -29.17 -24.78 -5.42
N ALA A 160 -29.08 -25.81 -6.28
CA ALA A 160 -29.57 -27.15 -5.95
C ALA A 160 -28.74 -27.86 -4.86
N SER A 161 -27.44 -27.57 -4.74
CA SER A 161 -26.61 -28.09 -3.65
C SER A 161 -26.81 -27.38 -2.31
N TYR A 162 -27.36 -26.16 -2.29
CA TYR A 162 -27.58 -25.40 -1.06
C TYR A 162 -28.84 -25.84 -0.29
N GLU A 163 -29.82 -26.45 -0.97
CA GLU A 163 -31.03 -26.99 -0.31
C GLU A 163 -30.82 -28.32 0.43
N GLN A 164 -29.71 -29.04 0.21
CA GLN A 164 -29.44 -30.32 0.89
C GLN A 164 -28.72 -30.20 2.25
N ASN A 165 -28.27 -29.00 2.65
CA ASN A 165 -27.53 -28.79 3.90
C ASN A 165 -28.29 -27.90 4.90
N LYS A 166 -29.55 -28.23 5.19
CA LYS A 166 -30.33 -27.52 6.22
C LYS A 166 -31.09 -28.48 7.14
N THR A 167 -30.39 -29.31 7.92
CA THR A 167 -30.92 -29.83 9.20
C THR A 167 -29.81 -30.38 10.10
N THR A 168 -29.47 -29.66 11.16
CA THR A 168 -29.26 -30.19 12.54
C THR A 168 -28.94 -29.01 13.46
N VAL A 169 -29.96 -28.59 14.20
CA VAL A 169 -29.85 -27.64 15.32
C VAL A 169 -29.37 -28.44 16.53
N PHE A 170 -28.21 -28.09 17.08
CA PHE A 170 -27.80 -28.55 18.42
C PHE A 170 -28.24 -27.52 19.45
N ALA A 171 -28.95 -28.01 20.47
CA ALA A 171 -29.36 -27.24 21.64
C ALA A 171 -28.17 -27.02 22.60
N PRO A 172 -28.14 -25.91 23.37
CA PRO A 172 -27.14 -25.71 24.40
C PRO A 172 -27.44 -26.59 25.64
N ILE A 173 -26.43 -27.32 26.08
CA ILE A 173 -26.42 -28.03 27.36
C ILE A 173 -26.00 -27.04 28.45
N SER A 174 -26.87 -26.89 29.45
CA SER A 174 -26.62 -26.23 30.73
C SER A 174 -25.60 -27.01 31.56
N ILE A 175 -24.57 -26.33 32.08
CA ILE A 175 -23.73 -26.86 33.16
C ILE A 175 -23.68 -25.83 34.29
N ASN A 176 -24.19 -26.26 35.44
CA ASN A 176 -24.15 -25.58 36.72
C ASN A 176 -22.71 -25.46 37.28
N GLY A 177 -22.40 -24.28 37.80
CA GLY A 177 -21.88 -24.09 39.16
C GLY A 177 -20.38 -24.26 39.42
N GLN A 178 -19.69 -23.16 39.71
CA GLN A 178 -19.25 -22.84 41.08
C GLN A 178 -18.58 -21.46 41.14
N ALA A 179 -19.07 -20.64 42.06
CA ALA A 179 -18.48 -19.37 42.42
C ALA A 179 -17.30 -19.58 43.36
N ALA A 180 -16.15 -19.00 43.03
CA ALA A 180 -15.05 -18.77 43.96
C ALA A 180 -14.82 -17.27 44.07
N SER A 181 -15.20 -16.70 45.22
CA SER A 181 -14.93 -15.31 45.56
C SER A 181 -13.45 -15.14 45.89
N VAL A 182 -12.73 -14.31 45.14
CA VAL A 182 -11.40 -13.83 45.51
C VAL A 182 -11.55 -12.42 46.09
N LYS A 183 -11.33 -12.30 47.39
CA LYS A 183 -11.15 -11.01 48.08
C LYS A 183 -9.79 -10.45 47.68
N SER A 184 -9.78 -9.41 46.87
CA SER A 184 -8.61 -8.56 46.66
C SER A 184 -8.75 -7.31 47.50
N THR A 185 -8.02 -7.29 48.61
CA THR A 185 -7.84 -6.13 49.49
C THR A 185 -6.78 -5.21 48.85
N SER A 186 -7.18 -4.10 48.24
CA SER A 186 -6.26 -3.02 47.86
C SER A 186 -6.45 -1.83 48.79
N ASN A 187 -5.42 -1.57 49.60
CA ASN A 187 -5.31 -0.36 50.41
C ASN A 187 -5.09 0.83 49.46
N SER A 188 -6.05 1.75 49.41
CA SER A 188 -5.88 3.06 48.79
C SER A 188 -5.80 4.13 49.88
N THR A 189 -4.69 4.86 49.86
CA THR A 189 -4.40 6.04 50.68
C THR A 189 -5.13 7.25 50.07
N PRO A 190 -5.83 8.09 50.86
CA PRO A 190 -6.57 9.22 50.29
C PRO A 190 -5.64 10.40 50.01
N TYR A 191 -5.44 10.73 48.74
CA TYR A 191 -4.96 12.05 48.34
C TYR A 191 -6.15 12.86 47.83
N THR A 192 -6.57 13.84 48.62
CA THR A 192 -7.61 14.80 48.26
C THR A 192 -6.95 16.02 47.62
N GLU A 193 -6.95 16.08 46.29
CA GLU A 193 -6.78 17.34 45.55
C GLU A 193 -8.05 17.60 44.74
N GLN A 194 -8.98 18.35 45.33
CA GLN A 194 -10.15 18.88 44.63
C GLN A 194 -9.70 20.05 43.73
N LYS A 195 -9.30 19.74 42.49
CA LYS A 195 -9.34 20.73 41.41
C LYS A 195 -10.79 20.82 40.91
N SER A 196 -11.45 21.91 41.29
CA SER A 196 -12.77 22.30 40.80
C SER A 196 -12.71 22.56 39.30
N TYR A 197 -13.00 21.54 38.49
CA TYR A 197 -13.25 21.71 37.06
C TYR A 197 -14.55 22.50 36.89
N LYS A 198 -14.43 23.72 36.37
CA LYS A 198 -15.55 24.54 35.91
C LYS A 198 -16.30 23.70 34.88
N LYS A 199 -17.53 23.29 35.21
CA LYS A 199 -18.43 22.56 34.32
C LYS A 199 -18.84 23.51 33.20
N THR A 200 -18.07 23.53 32.11
CA THR A 200 -18.45 24.22 30.88
C THR A 200 -19.74 23.57 30.42
N HIS A 201 -20.83 24.33 30.39
CA HIS A 201 -22.08 23.87 29.77
C HIS A 201 -21.76 23.62 28.29
N VAL A 202 -21.56 22.36 27.93
CA VAL A 202 -21.50 21.93 26.53
C VAL A 202 -22.85 22.32 25.94
N ALA A 203 -22.84 23.26 24.99
CA ALA A 203 -24.04 23.61 24.27
C ALA A 203 -24.57 22.32 23.62
N THR A 204 -25.81 21.95 23.94
CA THR A 204 -26.46 20.75 23.38
C THR A 204 -26.47 20.86 21.85
N VAL A 205 -25.69 20.00 21.20
CA VAL A 205 -25.65 19.90 19.74
C VAL A 205 -27.00 19.35 19.26
N PRO A 206 -27.73 20.05 18.38
CA PRO A 206 -29.02 19.58 17.90
C PRO A 206 -28.87 18.28 17.12
N THR A 207 -29.81 17.33 17.29
CA THR A 207 -29.82 16.07 16.56
C THR A 207 -30.79 16.10 15.38
N PRO A 208 -30.42 15.48 14.23
CA PRO A 208 -31.22 15.57 13.03
C PRO A 208 -32.49 14.70 13.11
N THR A 209 -33.60 15.24 12.63
CA THR A 209 -34.90 14.54 12.55
C THR A 209 -35.25 14.10 11.13
N THR A 210 -34.45 14.54 10.14
CA THR A 210 -34.60 14.19 8.73
C THR A 210 -33.23 13.92 8.08
N LYS A 211 -33.20 13.10 7.03
CA LYS A 211 -31.96 12.83 6.28
C LYS A 211 -31.34 14.09 5.66
N THR A 212 -32.17 15.07 5.25
CA THR A 212 -31.69 16.33 4.68
C THR A 212 -31.04 17.20 5.74
N GLU A 213 -31.62 17.26 6.93
CA GLU A 213 -31.06 17.96 8.09
C GLU A 213 -29.73 17.34 8.52
N ALA A 214 -29.66 16.00 8.61
CA ALA A 214 -28.42 15.28 8.92
C ALA A 214 -27.28 15.66 7.96
N ARG A 215 -27.54 15.63 6.65
CA ARG A 215 -26.54 16.03 5.64
C ARG A 215 -26.11 17.48 5.77
N GLN A 216 -27.03 18.38 6.11
CA GLN A 216 -26.72 19.80 6.27
C GLN A 216 -25.88 20.05 7.52
N MET A 217 -26.26 19.46 8.66
CA MET A 217 -25.49 19.52 9.90
C MET A 217 -24.09 18.95 9.70
N VAL A 218 -23.98 17.74 9.13
CA VAL A 218 -22.68 17.12 8.83
C VAL A 218 -21.85 18.03 7.93
N LYS A 219 -22.41 18.68 6.91
CA LYS A 219 -21.69 19.60 6.02
C LYS A 219 -21.08 20.80 6.76
N GLU A 220 -21.67 21.24 7.86
CA GLU A 220 -21.21 22.39 8.65
C GLU A 220 -20.07 22.07 9.61
N LEU A 221 -19.78 20.80 9.90
CA LEU A 221 -18.70 20.37 10.82
C LEU A 221 -17.30 20.59 10.21
N ASN A 222 -16.43 21.40 10.80
CA ASN A 222 -15.12 21.71 10.19
C ASN A 222 -13.93 21.22 11.02
N THR A 223 -14.16 20.74 12.24
CA THR A 223 -13.11 20.30 13.17
C THR A 223 -13.36 18.88 13.65
N LYS A 224 -12.31 18.20 14.13
CA LYS A 224 -12.41 16.84 14.67
C LYS A 224 -13.30 16.82 15.92
N GLU A 225 -13.18 17.85 16.75
CA GLU A 225 -13.96 18.00 17.99
C GLU A 225 -15.46 18.20 17.69
N GLU A 226 -15.80 18.96 16.66
CA GLU A 226 -17.20 19.12 16.22
C GLU A 226 -17.79 17.81 15.69
N VAL A 227 -17.03 17.03 14.92
CA VAL A 227 -17.46 15.70 14.47
C VAL A 227 -17.71 14.78 15.65
N LYS A 228 -16.76 14.70 16.58
CA LYS A 228 -16.89 13.86 17.77
C LYS A 228 -18.09 14.26 18.63
N ALA A 229 -18.26 15.56 18.89
CA ALA A 229 -19.41 16.06 19.65
C ALA A 229 -20.75 15.80 18.94
N PHE A 230 -20.79 15.83 17.61
CA PHE A 230 -21.97 15.49 16.83
C PHE A 230 -22.30 14.00 16.92
N ILE A 231 -21.30 13.11 16.80
CA ILE A 231 -21.47 11.66 16.96
C ILE A 231 -21.97 11.33 18.36
N GLU A 232 -21.32 11.86 19.41
CA GLU A 232 -21.73 11.67 20.81
C GLU A 232 -23.18 12.15 21.07
N SER A 233 -23.61 13.24 20.40
CA SER A 233 -24.99 13.73 20.50
C SER A 233 -25.99 12.80 19.81
N CYS A 234 -25.63 12.25 18.63
CA CYS A 234 -26.45 11.27 17.93
C CYS A 234 -26.60 9.97 18.74
N ASP A 235 -25.52 9.46 19.32
CA ASP A 235 -25.54 8.27 20.17
C ASP A 235 -26.42 8.48 21.41
N ALA A 236 -26.26 9.61 22.09
CA ALA A 236 -27.10 9.95 23.24
C ALA A 236 -28.58 10.07 22.87
N ALA A 237 -28.90 10.60 21.69
CA ALA A 237 -30.27 10.65 21.20
C ALA A 237 -30.81 9.26 20.81
N GLN A 238 -29.96 8.37 20.30
CA GLN A 238 -30.33 6.99 20.00
C GLN A 238 -30.65 6.21 21.29
N ASP A 239 -29.85 6.38 22.33
CA ASP A 239 -30.13 5.83 23.66
C ASP A 239 -31.47 6.35 24.20
N ALA A 240 -31.70 7.66 24.14
CA ALA A 240 -32.95 8.29 24.58
C ALA A 240 -34.18 7.83 23.77
N LEU A 241 -34.02 7.50 22.48
CA LEU A 241 -35.10 6.95 21.66
C LEU A 241 -35.51 5.55 22.12
N SER A 242 -34.54 4.73 22.57
CA SER A 242 -34.81 3.37 23.04
C SER A 242 -35.69 3.33 24.32
N ASP A 243 -35.60 4.39 25.13
CA ASP A 243 -36.40 4.55 26.35
C ASP A 243 -37.78 5.22 26.12
N ASN A 244 -38.08 5.65 24.89
CA ASN A 244 -39.29 6.40 24.59
C ASN A 244 -40.46 5.49 24.17
N TYR A 245 -41.35 5.19 25.12
CA TYR A 245 -42.54 4.34 24.91
C TYR A 245 -43.68 5.01 24.14
N ASP A 246 -43.63 6.32 23.87
CA ASP A 246 -44.71 7.06 23.20
C ASP A 246 -44.66 6.96 21.67
N LEU A 247 -43.54 6.47 21.12
CA LEU A 247 -43.34 6.35 19.67
C LEU A 247 -43.80 5.00 19.13
N THR A 248 -44.38 5.01 17.93
CA THR A 248 -44.65 3.75 17.21
C THR A 248 -43.33 3.11 16.73
N GLU A 249 -43.29 1.79 16.63
CA GLU A 249 -42.13 1.02 16.13
C GLU A 249 -41.61 1.59 14.79
N LYS A 250 -42.50 1.94 13.87
CA LYS A 250 -42.13 2.54 12.57
C LYS A 250 -41.49 3.92 12.69
N GLN A 251 -41.91 4.74 13.67
CA GLN A 251 -41.28 6.04 13.94
C GLN A 251 -39.90 5.86 14.57
N LEU A 252 -39.78 4.91 15.50
CA LEU A 252 -38.51 4.56 16.14
C LEU A 252 -37.49 4.08 15.10
N ASP A 253 -37.86 3.12 14.26
CA ASP A 253 -37.01 2.61 13.17
C ASP A 253 -36.57 3.73 12.22
N ARG A 254 -37.49 4.63 11.87
CA ARG A 254 -37.19 5.76 10.98
C ARG A 254 -36.19 6.72 11.62
N LEU A 255 -36.38 7.10 12.88
CA LEU A 255 -35.50 8.05 13.56
C LEU A 255 -34.12 7.43 13.84
N SER A 256 -34.09 6.19 14.32
CA SER A 256 -32.86 5.42 14.51
C SER A 256 -32.06 5.33 13.20
N GLY A 257 -32.72 5.00 12.08
CA GLY A 257 -32.06 4.98 10.77
C GLY A 257 -31.56 6.35 10.29
N ILE A 258 -32.14 7.47 10.74
CA ILE A 258 -31.65 8.82 10.41
C ILE A 258 -30.40 9.16 11.25
N LEU A 259 -30.39 8.80 12.54
CA LEU A 259 -29.24 9.01 13.41
C LEU A 259 -28.05 8.16 12.96
N PHE A 260 -28.29 6.89 12.63
CA PHE A 260 -27.26 5.99 12.09
C PHE A 260 -26.68 6.55 10.77
N ASP A 261 -27.53 6.93 9.81
CA ASP A 261 -27.08 7.57 8.57
C ASP A 261 -26.28 8.86 8.85
N ALA A 262 -26.61 9.61 9.91
CA ALA A 262 -25.93 10.85 10.26
C ALA A 262 -24.53 10.58 10.84
N VAL A 263 -24.39 9.57 11.69
CA VAL A 263 -23.10 9.11 12.24
C VAL A 263 -22.20 8.61 11.11
N ASP A 264 -22.69 7.72 10.25
CA ASP A 264 -21.95 7.23 9.08
C ASP A 264 -21.41 8.39 8.21
N LEU A 265 -22.25 9.40 7.96
CA LEU A 265 -21.86 10.57 7.18
C LEU A 265 -20.82 11.45 7.90
N ALA A 266 -20.90 11.55 9.22
CA ALA A 266 -19.98 12.33 10.03
C ALA A 266 -18.61 11.66 10.14
N GLU A 267 -18.57 10.34 10.36
CA GLU A 267 -17.35 9.54 10.41
C GLU A 267 -16.60 9.59 9.08
N LEU A 268 -17.31 9.50 7.94
CA LEU A 268 -16.70 9.57 6.61
C LEU A 268 -16.38 10.99 6.15
N LYS A 269 -16.60 12.01 6.98
CA LYS A 269 -16.35 13.39 6.59
C LYS A 269 -14.86 13.69 6.63
N THR A 270 -14.30 14.08 5.48
CA THR A 270 -12.96 14.65 5.37
C THR A 270 -12.88 15.98 6.11
N ILE A 271 -12.05 16.04 7.16
CA ILE A 271 -11.83 17.24 7.98
C ILE A 271 -10.53 17.93 7.58
N THR A 272 -9.49 17.14 7.36
CA THR A 272 -8.17 17.62 6.96
C THR A 272 -7.65 16.86 5.74
N TRP A 273 -6.71 17.50 5.05
CA TRP A 273 -5.98 16.95 3.93
C TRP A 273 -4.51 16.91 4.29
N GLN A 274 -3.82 15.82 3.98
CA GLN A 274 -2.37 15.73 4.12
C GLN A 274 -1.72 15.56 2.75
N TYR A 275 -0.63 16.29 2.52
CA TYR A 275 0.16 16.14 1.29
C TYR A 275 1.19 15.03 1.46
N VAL A 276 1.08 13.94 0.72
CA VAL A 276 1.97 12.76 0.79
C VAL A 276 2.52 12.48 -0.61
N PRO A 277 3.53 13.27 -1.06
CA PRO A 277 4.13 13.08 -2.38
C PRO A 277 5.01 11.82 -2.42
N ASP A 278 5.39 11.39 -3.62
CA ASP A 278 6.47 10.41 -3.80
C ASP A 278 7.82 11.09 -3.52
N ILE A 279 8.48 10.67 -2.45
CA ILE A 279 9.67 11.33 -1.90
C ILE A 279 10.93 10.65 -2.44
N SER A 280 11.79 11.45 -3.08
CA SER A 280 13.04 11.00 -3.66
C SER A 280 14.06 12.14 -3.70
N PRO A 281 15.35 11.86 -3.95
CA PRO A 281 16.37 12.90 -4.19
C PRO A 281 16.05 13.83 -5.38
N GLN A 282 15.12 13.46 -6.25
CA GLN A 282 14.69 14.27 -7.39
C GLN A 282 13.44 15.12 -7.11
N THR A 283 12.72 14.85 -6.01
CA THR A 283 11.55 15.63 -5.59
C THR A 283 11.96 17.08 -5.33
N SER A 284 11.13 18.05 -5.74
CA SER A 284 11.48 19.47 -5.64
C SER A 284 11.54 19.95 -4.19
N LEU A 285 12.38 20.94 -3.89
CA LEU A 285 12.49 21.50 -2.54
C LEU A 285 11.15 22.03 -2.02
N ASP A 286 10.38 22.68 -2.89
CA ASP A 286 9.04 23.18 -2.57
C ASP A 286 8.10 22.05 -2.13
N ASP A 287 8.14 20.91 -2.82
CA ASP A 287 7.25 19.78 -2.54
C ASP A 287 7.69 19.01 -1.28
N LEU A 288 9.00 18.83 -1.07
CA LEU A 288 9.53 18.27 0.17
C LEU A 288 9.18 19.14 1.38
N LYS A 289 9.24 20.48 1.25
CA LYS A 289 8.81 21.40 2.31
C LYS A 289 7.31 21.34 2.59
N MET A 290 6.52 20.81 1.66
CA MET A 290 5.08 20.62 1.82
C MET A 290 4.73 19.21 2.29
N ALA A 291 5.62 18.24 2.10
CA ALA A 291 5.38 16.84 2.41
C ALA A 291 4.96 16.64 3.88
N PHE A 292 4.00 15.75 4.07
CA PHE A 292 3.32 15.37 5.31
C PHE A 292 2.65 16.50 6.09
N LYS A 293 2.61 17.74 5.58
CA LYS A 293 1.84 18.81 6.21
C LYS A 293 0.34 18.55 6.07
N THR A 294 -0.38 18.85 7.14
CA THR A 294 -1.84 18.79 7.19
C THR A 294 -2.43 20.17 6.95
N PHE A 295 -3.59 20.19 6.30
CA PHE A 295 -4.32 21.39 5.93
C PHE A 295 -5.79 21.18 6.24
N SER A 296 -6.44 22.18 6.81
CA SER A 296 -7.91 22.22 6.86
C SER A 296 -8.49 22.25 5.45
N ASN A 297 -9.77 21.89 5.31
CA ASN A 297 -10.49 21.97 4.03
C ASN A 297 -10.38 23.35 3.35
N ASP A 298 -10.39 24.43 4.12
CA ASP A 298 -10.34 25.79 3.57
C ASP A 298 -8.91 26.21 3.21
N GLU A 299 -7.91 25.80 4.00
CA GLU A 299 -6.49 25.95 3.63
C GLU A 299 -6.18 25.19 2.35
N TYR A 300 -6.61 23.94 2.23
CA TYR A 300 -6.45 23.13 1.01
C TYR A 300 -7.07 23.82 -0.22
N LYS A 301 -8.30 24.33 -0.09
CA LYS A 301 -8.96 25.13 -1.14
C LYS A 301 -8.25 26.45 -1.44
N SER A 302 -7.37 26.95 -0.57
CA SER A 302 -6.59 28.16 -0.80
C SER A 302 -5.21 27.91 -1.43
N LEU A 303 -4.72 26.66 -1.41
CA LEU A 303 -3.37 26.32 -1.91
C LEU A 303 -3.13 26.74 -3.38
N PRO A 304 -1.87 26.99 -3.78
CA PRO A 304 -1.53 27.23 -5.18
C PRO A 304 -2.06 26.15 -6.12
N THR A 305 -2.41 26.52 -7.35
CA THR A 305 -3.02 25.59 -8.32
C THR A 305 -2.12 24.41 -8.68
N LYS A 306 -0.78 24.53 -8.54
CA LYS A 306 0.16 23.41 -8.75
C LYS A 306 -0.18 22.21 -7.85
N TYR A 307 -0.61 22.47 -6.62
CA TYR A 307 -0.98 21.44 -5.65
C TYR A 307 -2.41 20.90 -5.81
N LYS A 308 -3.24 21.54 -6.64
CA LYS A 308 -4.66 21.15 -6.83
C LYS A 308 -4.92 20.42 -8.13
N LYS A 309 -4.01 20.51 -9.10
CA LYS A 309 -4.22 20.02 -10.48
C LYS A 309 -4.16 18.49 -10.58
N ASP A 310 -3.37 17.84 -9.74
CA ASP A 310 -3.29 16.38 -9.66
C ASP A 310 -3.94 15.89 -8.36
N LYS A 311 -5.24 15.57 -8.44
CA LYS A 311 -6.00 15.03 -7.30
C LYS A 311 -5.70 13.57 -6.99
N SER A 312 -4.86 12.88 -7.77
CA SER A 312 -4.97 11.41 -7.90
C SER A 312 -3.82 10.57 -7.36
N ALA A 313 -2.87 11.10 -6.58
CA ALA A 313 -1.89 10.23 -5.90
C ALA A 313 -1.28 10.82 -4.61
N GLU A 314 -1.23 12.14 -4.47
CA GLU A 314 -0.37 12.78 -3.46
C GLU A 314 -1.16 13.41 -2.29
N TRP A 315 -2.47 13.26 -2.24
CA TRP A 315 -3.31 13.86 -1.20
C TRP A 315 -4.10 12.81 -0.44
N LEU A 316 -3.87 12.74 0.87
CA LEU A 316 -4.57 11.87 1.79
C LEU A 316 -5.73 12.64 2.44
N GLU A 317 -6.93 12.13 2.27
CA GLU A 317 -8.13 12.61 2.95
C GLU A 317 -8.16 12.02 4.37
N LEU A 318 -8.24 12.89 5.38
CA LEU A 318 -8.25 12.47 6.78
C LEU A 318 -9.60 12.84 7.41
N THR A 319 -10.28 11.84 7.93
CA THR A 319 -11.49 11.97 8.74
C THR A 319 -11.16 12.37 10.18
N ALA A 320 -12.16 12.41 11.06
CA ALA A 320 -11.94 12.72 12.47
C ALA A 320 -11.05 11.67 13.16
N ASP A 321 -11.25 10.39 12.84
CA ASP A 321 -10.57 9.27 13.47
C ASP A 321 -9.25 8.88 12.79
N ASP A 322 -9.00 9.35 11.57
CA ASP A 322 -7.73 9.09 10.89
C ASP A 322 -6.58 9.85 11.56
N GLU A 323 -5.48 9.13 11.76
CA GLU A 323 -4.19 9.69 12.12
C GLU A 323 -3.45 10.09 10.83
N PRO A 324 -2.78 11.26 10.80
CA PRO A 324 -1.96 11.63 9.66
C PRO A 324 -0.78 10.66 9.51
N ASP A 325 -0.36 10.43 8.27
CA ASP A 325 0.86 9.69 7.98
C ASP A 325 2.06 10.40 8.62
N ILE A 326 2.96 9.59 9.17
CA ILE A 326 4.18 10.08 9.81
C ILE A 326 5.18 10.44 8.71
N ALA A 327 5.89 11.55 8.90
CA ALA A 327 6.96 11.93 8.00
C ALA A 327 8.00 10.82 7.85
N GLU A 328 8.50 10.65 6.63
CA GLU A 328 9.60 9.73 6.35
C GLU A 328 10.86 10.10 7.14
N GLU A 329 11.60 9.06 7.58
CA GLU A 329 12.78 9.19 8.45
C GLU A 329 13.84 10.16 7.90
N PHE A 330 13.98 10.22 6.57
CA PHE A 330 14.98 11.05 5.90
C PHE A 330 14.44 12.33 5.25
N LEU A 331 13.20 12.74 5.56
CA LEU A 331 12.61 13.93 4.95
C LEU A 331 13.46 15.19 5.16
N ASP A 332 13.95 15.40 6.38
CA ASP A 332 14.81 16.55 6.70
C ASP A 332 16.13 16.50 5.93
N ASN A 333 16.70 15.30 5.75
CA ASN A 333 17.92 15.13 4.97
C ASN A 333 17.72 15.41 3.49
N LEU A 334 16.57 15.01 2.93
CA LEU A 334 16.20 15.32 1.56
C LEU A 334 15.99 16.82 1.36
N ILE A 335 15.36 17.50 2.32
CA ILE A 335 15.19 18.96 2.29
C ILE A 335 16.57 19.64 2.24
N ALA A 336 17.47 19.30 3.16
CA ALA A 336 18.81 19.89 3.21
C ALA A 336 19.63 19.59 1.93
N TYR A 337 19.57 18.35 1.42
CA TYR A 337 20.19 17.98 0.14
C TYR A 337 19.64 18.82 -1.02
N ARG A 338 18.31 19.00 -1.10
CA ARG A 338 17.68 19.81 -2.14
C ARG A 338 18.00 21.29 -2.01
N GLU A 339 18.20 21.81 -0.80
CA GLU A 339 18.69 23.18 -0.60
C GLU A 339 20.07 23.39 -1.21
N ILE A 340 20.95 22.38 -1.16
CA ILE A 340 22.26 22.41 -1.84
C ILE A 340 22.07 22.36 -3.36
N VAL A 341 21.30 21.39 -3.86
CA VAL A 341 21.08 21.16 -5.31
C VAL A 341 20.38 22.34 -6.01
N GLU A 342 19.46 23.01 -5.33
CA GLU A 342 18.70 24.16 -5.85
C GLU A 342 19.34 25.51 -5.49
N SER A 343 20.51 25.49 -4.85
CA SER A 343 21.29 26.70 -4.57
C SER A 343 21.86 27.33 -5.85
N ARG A 344 22.41 28.54 -5.71
CA ARG A 344 23.09 29.28 -6.80
C ARG A 344 24.61 29.08 -6.79
N LEU A 345 25.08 27.95 -6.27
CA LEU A 345 26.50 27.61 -6.28
C LEU A 345 27.02 27.38 -7.71
N SER A 346 28.32 27.57 -7.90
CA SER A 346 29.00 27.13 -9.12
C SER A 346 28.96 25.59 -9.21
N ASP A 347 29.15 25.02 -10.40
CA ASP A 347 29.11 23.57 -10.56
C ASP A 347 30.18 22.86 -9.70
N GLU A 348 31.39 23.43 -9.62
CA GLU A 348 32.48 22.89 -8.78
C GLU A 348 32.15 22.98 -7.29
N ASP A 349 31.62 24.12 -6.83
CA ASP A 349 31.23 24.29 -5.42
C ASP A 349 30.04 23.39 -5.06
N MET A 350 29.13 23.15 -6.00
CA MET A 350 27.95 22.30 -5.79
C MET A 350 28.34 20.82 -5.69
N ILE A 351 29.22 20.33 -6.57
CA ILE A 351 29.78 18.97 -6.48
C ILE A 351 30.39 18.76 -5.09
N LYS A 352 31.24 19.70 -4.65
CA LYS A 352 31.89 19.62 -3.35
C LYS A 352 30.86 19.65 -2.20
N ALA A 353 29.90 20.55 -2.24
CA ALA A 353 28.88 20.66 -1.20
C ALA A 353 28.01 19.40 -1.09
N ILE A 354 27.70 18.75 -2.21
CA ILE A 354 26.98 17.47 -2.23
C ILE A 354 27.84 16.38 -1.60
N ASP A 355 29.11 16.25 -2.01
CA ASP A 355 30.02 15.24 -1.47
C ASP A 355 30.24 15.43 0.05
N ASP A 356 30.51 16.66 0.48
CA ASP A 356 30.69 16.99 1.90
C ASP A 356 29.42 16.60 2.70
N TYR A 357 28.24 16.96 2.21
CA TYR A 357 26.97 16.65 2.87
C TYR A 357 26.69 15.13 2.95
N LEU A 358 26.87 14.39 1.85
CA LEU A 358 26.61 12.94 1.85
C LEU A 358 27.62 12.16 2.69
N ASN A 359 28.87 12.62 2.77
CA ASN A 359 29.88 12.03 3.65
C ASN A 359 29.54 12.24 5.15
N GLU A 360 28.92 13.37 5.50
CA GLU A 360 28.46 13.64 6.87
C GLU A 360 27.21 12.82 7.26
N HIS A 361 26.48 12.26 6.29
CA HIS A 361 25.20 11.57 6.49
C HIS A 361 25.18 10.16 5.87
N PRO A 362 26.06 9.22 6.33
CA PRO A 362 26.29 7.94 5.65
C PRO A 362 25.04 7.04 5.54
N ILE A 363 24.16 7.02 6.55
CA ILE A 363 22.93 6.21 6.52
C ILE A 363 21.97 6.73 5.44
N PHE A 364 21.81 8.06 5.36
CA PHE A 364 20.99 8.70 4.33
C PHE A 364 21.57 8.44 2.93
N THR A 365 22.89 8.52 2.80
CA THR A 365 23.62 8.25 1.57
C THR A 365 23.42 6.81 1.09
N GLU A 366 23.61 5.82 1.98
CA GLU A 366 23.39 4.40 1.66
C GLU A 366 21.96 4.14 1.18
N GLU A 367 20.95 4.68 1.87
CA GLU A 367 19.54 4.43 1.55
C GLU A 367 19.11 5.03 0.20
N HIS A 368 19.53 6.25 -0.11
CA HIS A 368 19.03 6.99 -1.29
C HIS A 368 19.98 7.03 -2.49
N PHE A 369 21.27 6.81 -2.27
CA PHE A 369 22.30 6.90 -3.30
C PHE A 369 23.10 5.60 -3.46
N GLY A 370 22.99 4.68 -2.49
CA GLY A 370 23.78 3.46 -2.43
C GLY A 370 25.19 3.70 -1.91
N GLU A 371 25.89 2.62 -1.55
CA GLU A 371 27.32 2.70 -1.28
C GLU A 371 28.09 2.93 -2.59
N LEU A 372 29.05 3.86 -2.57
CA LEU A 372 30.05 3.93 -3.64
C LEU A 372 30.93 2.69 -3.54
N ASP A 373 30.98 1.90 -4.61
CA ASP A 373 31.95 0.82 -4.75
C ASP A 373 33.38 1.38 -4.55
N GLU A 374 34.29 0.58 -3.99
CA GLU A 374 35.71 0.98 -3.87
C GLU A 374 36.35 1.33 -5.23
N ASP A 375 35.77 0.80 -6.31
CA ASP A 375 36.15 1.03 -7.70
C ASP A 375 35.32 2.15 -8.39
N ALA A 376 34.47 2.87 -7.65
CA ALA A 376 33.65 3.95 -8.20
C ALA A 376 34.54 5.04 -8.80
N LEU A 377 34.36 5.29 -10.10
CA LEU A 377 35.13 6.29 -10.83
C LEU A 377 34.74 7.72 -10.46
N LEU A 378 33.55 7.91 -9.89
CA LEU A 378 32.95 9.20 -9.59
C LEU A 378 32.48 9.25 -8.14
N THR A 379 32.62 10.41 -7.52
CA THR A 379 31.93 10.71 -6.26
C THR A 379 30.44 11.01 -6.53
N HIS A 380 29.59 10.97 -5.51
CA HIS A 380 28.15 11.24 -5.69
C HIS A 380 27.87 12.64 -6.26
N GLY A 381 28.63 13.67 -5.85
CA GLY A 381 28.54 15.02 -6.42
C GLY A 381 28.89 15.02 -7.91
N GLN A 382 29.87 14.23 -8.31
CA GLN A 382 30.26 14.07 -9.72
C GLN A 382 29.20 13.29 -10.52
N GLU A 383 28.61 12.24 -9.94
CA GLU A 383 27.48 11.52 -10.55
C GLU A 383 26.27 12.42 -10.74
N TRP A 384 25.96 13.26 -9.75
CA TRP A 384 24.91 14.27 -9.86
C TRP A 384 25.17 15.21 -11.04
N PHE A 385 26.40 15.69 -11.19
CA PHE A 385 26.75 16.60 -12.29
C PHE A 385 26.75 15.90 -13.65
N ALA A 386 27.24 14.66 -13.75
CA ALA A 386 27.09 13.86 -14.96
C ALA A 386 25.61 13.66 -15.32
N GLY A 387 24.74 13.43 -14.33
CA GLY A 387 23.29 13.38 -14.51
C GLY A 387 22.68 14.73 -14.95
N LYS A 388 23.22 15.86 -14.48
CA LYS A 388 22.86 17.20 -14.98
C LYS A 388 23.22 17.35 -16.46
N LEU A 389 24.43 16.98 -16.87
CA LEU A 389 24.86 17.01 -18.27
C LEU A 389 24.00 16.09 -19.16
N ALA A 390 23.68 14.89 -18.69
CA ALA A 390 22.79 13.96 -19.40
C ALA A 390 21.41 14.58 -19.65
N ARG A 391 20.82 15.24 -18.63
CA ARG A 391 19.53 15.96 -18.76
C ARG A 391 19.59 17.14 -19.72
N LEU A 392 20.76 17.77 -19.87
CA LEU A 392 20.97 18.82 -20.88
C LEU A 392 21.05 18.27 -22.31
N GLY A 393 21.24 16.95 -22.47
CA GLY A 393 21.28 16.25 -23.75
C GLY A 393 22.64 15.65 -24.08
N LEU A 394 23.62 15.68 -23.17
CA LEU A 394 24.95 15.11 -23.43
C LEU A 394 24.87 13.57 -23.46
N PRO A 395 25.19 12.91 -24.59
CA PRO A 395 25.24 11.45 -24.65
C PRO A 395 26.48 10.93 -23.91
N ALA A 396 26.35 9.80 -23.22
CA ALA A 396 27.45 9.17 -22.46
C ALA A 396 28.10 10.13 -21.44
N ALA A 397 27.26 10.91 -20.74
CA ALA A 397 27.72 11.96 -19.83
C ALA A 397 28.61 11.43 -18.70
N TRP A 398 28.31 10.26 -18.14
CA TRP A 398 29.11 9.65 -17.08
C TRP A 398 30.49 9.24 -17.57
N GLU A 399 30.58 8.59 -18.74
CA GLU A 399 31.86 8.18 -19.32
C GLU A 399 32.72 9.39 -19.72
N LEU A 400 32.10 10.42 -20.29
CA LEU A 400 32.77 11.66 -20.63
C LEU A 400 33.27 12.39 -19.37
N TYR A 401 32.46 12.44 -18.31
CA TYR A 401 32.89 13.07 -17.07
C TYR A 401 34.11 12.34 -16.49
N ALA A 402 34.09 11.00 -16.45
CA ALA A 402 35.21 10.17 -15.99
C ALA A 402 36.50 10.37 -16.81
N GLU A 403 36.38 10.78 -18.08
CA GLU A 403 37.52 11.12 -18.94
C GLU A 403 38.02 12.57 -18.77
N GLY A 404 37.43 13.36 -17.89
CA GLY A 404 37.85 14.73 -17.58
C GLY A 404 37.06 15.83 -18.28
N TYR A 405 35.98 15.49 -19.01
CA TYR A 405 35.03 16.46 -19.56
C TYR A 405 34.07 16.96 -18.47
N THR A 406 34.63 17.64 -17.48
CA THR A 406 33.96 18.01 -16.23
C THR A 406 33.17 19.32 -16.27
N THR A 407 33.08 19.96 -17.44
CA THR A 407 32.40 21.26 -17.62
C THR A 407 31.73 21.30 -18.98
N VAL A 408 30.71 22.15 -19.15
CA VAL A 408 30.02 22.30 -20.44
C VAL A 408 31.02 22.73 -21.52
N GLU A 409 31.92 23.67 -21.20
CA GLU A 409 32.94 24.20 -22.10
C GLU A 409 33.84 23.07 -22.63
N LYS A 410 34.33 22.20 -21.74
CA LYS A 410 35.12 21.02 -22.16
C LYS A 410 34.29 20.08 -23.04
N CYS A 411 33.01 19.88 -22.74
CA CYS A 411 32.13 19.05 -23.59
C CYS A 411 31.91 19.66 -24.99
N LEU A 412 31.94 20.99 -25.13
CA LEU A 412 31.82 21.68 -26.42
C LEU A 412 33.05 21.50 -27.33
N GLU A 413 34.18 21.11 -26.76
CA GLU A 413 35.45 20.85 -27.47
C GLU A 413 35.53 19.43 -28.06
N ILE A 414 34.62 18.52 -27.70
CA ILE A 414 34.62 17.14 -28.19
C ILE A 414 34.37 17.13 -29.71
N ASP A 415 35.29 16.57 -30.50
CA ASP A 415 35.05 16.35 -31.93
C ASP A 415 34.03 15.21 -32.13
N PRO A 416 32.85 15.47 -32.73
CA PRO A 416 31.86 14.43 -32.98
C PRO A 416 32.35 13.26 -33.84
N ASN A 417 33.37 13.48 -34.69
CA ASN A 417 33.98 12.44 -35.52
C ASN A 417 34.96 11.55 -34.75
N GLU A 418 35.63 12.07 -33.73
CA GLU A 418 36.43 11.25 -32.81
C GLU A 418 35.54 10.53 -31.79
N PHE A 419 34.48 11.20 -31.31
CA PHE A 419 33.51 10.63 -30.37
C PHE A 419 32.87 9.32 -30.89
N VAL A 420 32.49 9.27 -32.18
CA VAL A 420 31.87 8.08 -32.78
C VAL A 420 32.84 6.89 -32.94
N LYS A 421 34.16 7.09 -32.81
CA LYS A 421 35.12 5.98 -32.85
C LYS A 421 35.16 5.18 -31.56
N ARG A 422 34.55 5.68 -30.47
CA ARG A 422 34.50 5.01 -29.17
C ARG A 422 33.59 3.79 -29.23
N ARG A 423 33.94 2.76 -28.45
CA ARG A 423 33.15 1.53 -28.36
C ARG A 423 31.74 1.84 -27.84
N GLY A 424 30.72 1.41 -28.57
CA GLY A 424 29.32 1.61 -28.18
C GLY A 424 28.73 2.98 -28.53
N ILE A 425 29.48 3.85 -29.21
CA ILE A 425 28.97 5.13 -29.72
C ILE A 425 28.61 4.99 -31.20
N GLY A 426 27.31 5.02 -31.51
CA GLY A 426 26.79 4.96 -32.87
C GLY A 426 26.46 6.34 -33.47
N PRO A 427 25.99 6.38 -34.73
CA PRO A 427 25.60 7.63 -35.40
C PRO A 427 24.56 8.45 -34.64
N LYS A 428 23.66 7.79 -33.90
CA LYS A 428 22.64 8.46 -33.08
C LYS A 428 23.27 9.29 -31.95
N LYS A 429 24.16 8.70 -31.15
CA LYS A 429 24.87 9.41 -30.07
C LYS A 429 25.78 10.52 -30.62
N LYS A 430 26.36 10.33 -31.81
CA LYS A 430 27.06 11.42 -32.50
C LYS A 430 26.13 12.61 -32.79
N GLN A 431 24.94 12.35 -33.30
CA GLN A 431 23.95 13.40 -33.56
C GLN A 431 23.48 14.08 -32.27
N GLU A 432 23.22 13.32 -31.21
CA GLU A 432 22.88 13.86 -29.88
C GLU A 432 23.97 14.81 -29.34
N LEU A 433 25.26 14.47 -29.54
CA LEU A 433 26.37 15.35 -29.16
C LEU A 433 26.37 16.64 -29.99
N ILE A 434 26.14 16.57 -31.30
CA ILE A 434 26.07 17.76 -32.16
C ILE A 434 24.93 18.68 -31.70
N GLU A 435 23.74 18.12 -31.44
CA GLU A 435 22.59 18.87 -30.95
C GLU A 435 22.85 19.52 -29.58
N PHE A 436 23.52 18.80 -28.67
CA PHE A 436 23.98 19.36 -27.42
C PHE A 436 24.93 20.55 -27.64
N GLN A 437 25.92 20.40 -28.54
CA GLN A 437 26.89 21.45 -28.84
C GLN A 437 26.26 22.68 -29.49
N GLU A 438 25.31 22.49 -30.42
CA GLU A 438 24.58 23.58 -31.07
C GLU A 438 23.70 24.36 -30.09
N LYS A 439 23.11 23.66 -29.11
CA LYS A 439 22.24 24.27 -28.09
C LYS A 439 23.00 25.09 -27.05
N HIS A 440 24.24 24.73 -26.76
CA HIS A 440 25.02 25.27 -25.66
C HIS A 440 26.20 26.17 -26.09
N ARG A 441 26.41 26.35 -27.40
CA ARG A 441 27.25 27.42 -27.98
C ARG A 441 26.44 28.70 -28.13
#